data_AF-A0A2V6KKD3-F1
#
_entry.id   AF-A0A2V6KKD3-F1
#
_cell.length_a   1.000
_cell.length_b   1.000
_cell.length_c   1.000
_cell.angle_alpha   90.00
_cell.angle_beta   90.00
_cell.angle_gamma   90.00
#
_symmetry.space_group_name_H-M   'P 1'
#
loop_
_entity.id
_entity.type
_entity.pdbx_description
1 polymer ?
#
loop_
_entity_poly.entity_id
_entity_poly.type
_entity_poly.pdbx_seq_one_letter_code
_entity_poly.pdbx_strand_id
1 'polypeptide(L)'
;MGEPFDLRRAAQQRAMIGAPYDVAAMMLIFTAFIVGVFYCLDALHSERRDRSILFWKSLPVSDLTTVLSKATIPLVVLPVIIFAIIILLQFLMLLWSSAVLLSSGLAATTWTRFNLFQQSLILLYSLIVIALWHAPIYGWALLISGWARRATFLWAVLPLLAIGVLEKFAFDTSHFLSMLKNRVFDAGDTAFAFRPHHGLAIDSLAQLTPRRYVATPGLWIGLVVAAAFVALAVWQRRYRGPI
;
A
#
# COMPACT_ATOMS: atom_id res chain seq x y z
N MET A 1 23.97 22.02 -32.67
CA MET A 1 24.20 20.93 -31.69
C MET A 1 23.86 21.39 -30.26
N GLY A 2 22.60 21.79 -29.98
CA GLY A 2 22.14 22.26 -28.65
C GLY A 2 21.03 21.43 -28.00
N GLU A 3 20.28 20.67 -28.80
CA GLU A 3 19.12 19.86 -28.41
C GLU A 3 19.28 18.92 -27.18
N PRO A 4 20.38 18.15 -27.00
CA PRO A 4 20.44 17.17 -25.91
C PRO A 4 20.66 17.81 -24.52
N PHE A 5 21.03 19.09 -24.45
CA PHE A 5 21.32 19.79 -23.20
C PHE A 5 20.06 20.47 -22.62
N ASP A 6 19.23 21.07 -23.48
CA ASP A 6 17.99 21.74 -23.06
C ASP A 6 16.92 20.76 -22.57
N LEU A 7 16.82 19.58 -23.20
CA LEU A 7 15.91 18.52 -22.77
C LEU A 7 16.24 18.00 -21.35
N ARG A 8 17.54 17.93 -20.99
CA ARG A 8 17.97 17.51 -19.65
C ARG A 8 17.62 18.54 -18.59
N ARG A 9 17.80 19.83 -18.87
CA ARG A 9 17.46 20.92 -17.93
C ARG A 9 15.96 21.01 -17.70
N ALA A 10 15.15 20.89 -18.75
CA ALA A 10 13.69 20.89 -18.63
C ALA A 10 13.18 19.70 -17.80
N ALA A 11 13.77 18.51 -17.98
CA ALA A 11 13.49 17.34 -17.17
C ALA A 11 13.92 17.51 -15.70
N GLN A 12 15.12 18.04 -15.44
CA GLN A 12 15.60 18.31 -14.08
C GLN A 12 14.72 19.33 -13.34
N GLN A 13 14.29 20.41 -14.00
CA GLN A 13 13.37 21.38 -13.40
C GLN A 13 12.00 20.79 -13.09
N ARG A 14 11.48 19.90 -13.94
CA ARG A 14 10.21 19.20 -13.67
C ARG A 14 10.32 18.29 -12.44
N ALA A 15 11.40 17.52 -12.33
CA ALA A 15 11.67 16.67 -11.17
C ALA A 15 11.79 17.49 -9.87
N MET A 16 12.44 18.66 -9.92
CA MET A 16 12.55 19.54 -8.75
C MET A 16 11.20 20.12 -8.31
N ILE A 17 10.30 20.44 -9.25
CA ILE A 17 8.96 20.95 -8.94
C ILE A 17 8.04 19.81 -8.44
N GLY A 18 8.18 18.60 -8.99
CA GLY A 18 7.37 17.42 -8.62
C GLY A 18 7.74 16.77 -7.28
N ALA A 19 9.03 16.82 -6.90
CA ALA A 19 9.54 16.19 -5.68
C ALA A 19 8.71 16.41 -4.40
N PRO A 20 8.29 17.64 -4.03
CA PRO A 20 7.48 17.82 -2.82
C PRO A 20 6.10 17.16 -2.89
N TYR A 21 5.49 17.08 -4.09
CA TYR A 21 4.21 16.41 -4.30
C TYR A 21 4.36 14.89 -4.16
N ASP A 22 5.44 14.33 -4.69
CA ASP A 22 5.75 12.90 -4.59
C ASP A 22 6.04 12.48 -3.15
N VAL A 23 6.80 13.28 -2.40
CA VAL A 23 7.07 13.02 -0.97
C VAL A 23 5.78 13.06 -0.17
N ALA A 24 4.90 14.04 -0.39
CA ALA A 24 3.61 14.12 0.28
C ALA A 24 2.74 12.89 -0.02
N ALA A 25 2.68 12.45 -1.28
CA ALA A 25 1.95 11.25 -1.68
C ALA A 25 2.53 9.99 -1.02
N MET A 26 3.85 9.83 -1.02
CA MET A 26 4.53 8.67 -0.40
C MET A 26 4.23 8.57 1.10
N MET A 27 4.28 9.70 1.83
CA MET A 27 3.98 9.74 3.26
C MET A 27 2.52 9.35 3.55
N LEU A 28 1.57 9.81 2.73
CA LEU A 28 0.17 9.45 2.86
C LEU A 28 -0.08 7.97 2.51
N ILE A 29 0.57 7.44 1.48
CA ILE A 29 0.51 6.02 1.12
C ILE A 29 1.08 5.15 2.24
N PHE A 30 2.22 5.53 2.82
CA PHE A 30 2.83 4.81 3.94
C PHE A 30 1.94 4.83 5.19
N THR A 31 1.35 5.99 5.49
CA THR A 31 0.36 6.12 6.57
C THR A 31 -0.84 5.21 6.32
N ALA A 32 -1.36 5.17 5.09
CA ALA A 32 -2.46 4.29 4.70
C ALA A 32 -2.11 2.81 4.88
N PHE A 33 -0.90 2.40 4.51
CA PHE A 33 -0.43 1.04 4.74
C PHE A 33 -0.47 0.67 6.23
N ILE A 34 0.06 1.54 7.10
CA ILE A 34 0.03 1.34 8.55
C ILE A 34 -1.43 1.24 9.05
N VAL A 35 -2.28 2.18 8.66
CA VAL A 35 -3.71 2.20 9.01
C VAL A 35 -4.41 0.91 8.55
N GLY A 36 -4.11 0.43 7.34
CA GLY A 36 -4.67 -0.81 6.79
C GLY A 36 -4.28 -2.04 7.61
N VAL A 37 -3.01 -2.14 8.04
CA VAL A 37 -2.54 -3.23 8.90
C VAL A 37 -3.25 -3.21 10.25
N PHE A 38 -3.31 -2.05 10.91
CA PHE A 38 -3.98 -1.93 12.21
C PHE A 38 -5.48 -2.18 12.12
N TYR A 39 -6.13 -1.69 11.06
CA TYR A 39 -7.53 -2.00 10.77
C TYR A 39 -7.73 -3.52 10.69
N CYS A 40 -6.93 -4.23 9.89
CA CYS A 40 -7.03 -5.68 9.77
C CYS A 40 -6.83 -6.41 11.10
N LEU A 41 -5.88 -5.97 11.92
CA LEU A 41 -5.60 -6.57 13.22
C LEU A 41 -6.76 -6.37 14.20
N ASP A 42 -7.44 -5.22 14.18
CA ASP A 42 -8.58 -4.97 15.07
C ASP A 42 -9.90 -5.55 14.53
N ALA A 43 -10.10 -5.64 13.21
CA ALA A 43 -11.42 -5.85 12.59
C ALA A 43 -12.20 -7.10 13.05
N LEU A 44 -11.56 -8.26 13.28
CA LEU A 44 -12.22 -9.47 13.79
C LEU A 44 -12.00 -9.66 15.30
N HIS A 45 -10.99 -9.00 15.86
CA HIS A 45 -10.70 -9.02 17.27
C HIS A 45 -11.73 -8.19 18.05
N SER A 46 -12.05 -6.99 17.56
CA SER A 46 -13.06 -6.10 18.13
C SER A 46 -14.44 -6.73 18.17
N GLU A 47 -14.85 -7.44 17.11
CA GLU A 47 -16.15 -8.13 17.08
C GLU A 47 -16.32 -9.19 18.18
N ARG A 48 -15.22 -9.82 18.57
CA ARG A 48 -15.21 -10.82 19.65
C ARG A 48 -15.12 -10.17 21.01
N ARG A 49 -14.32 -9.11 21.13
CA ARG A 49 -14.21 -8.29 22.34
C ARG A 49 -15.57 -7.70 22.72
N ASP A 50 -16.31 -7.19 21.74
CA ASP A 50 -17.57 -6.48 21.96
C ASP A 50 -18.80 -7.40 21.82
N ARG A 51 -18.58 -8.71 21.63
CA ARG A 51 -19.60 -9.75 21.39
C ARG A 51 -20.55 -9.49 20.21
N SER A 52 -20.26 -8.50 19.37
CA SER A 52 -21.03 -8.20 18.15
C SER A 52 -20.97 -9.35 17.13
N ILE A 53 -20.04 -10.29 17.28
CA ILE A 53 -20.03 -11.56 16.53
C ILE A 53 -21.36 -12.32 16.63
N LEU A 54 -22.06 -12.25 17.77
CA LEU A 54 -23.38 -12.89 17.96
C LEU A 54 -24.45 -12.24 17.07
N PHE A 55 -24.45 -10.90 17.02
CA PHE A 55 -25.34 -10.14 16.14
C PHE A 55 -25.11 -10.49 14.68
N TRP A 56 -23.85 -10.54 14.25
CA TRP A 56 -23.51 -10.94 12.89
C TRP A 56 -23.89 -12.39 12.56
N LYS A 57 -23.82 -13.31 13.52
CA LYS A 57 -24.28 -14.70 13.33
C LYS A 57 -25.81 -14.82 13.31
N SER A 58 -26.55 -13.86 13.90
CA SER A 58 -28.01 -13.82 13.81
C SER A 58 -28.54 -13.22 12.50
N LEU A 59 -27.72 -12.47 11.77
CA LEU A 59 -28.09 -11.95 10.46
C LEU A 59 -27.97 -13.04 9.38
N PRO A 60 -28.78 -13.00 8.30
CA PRO A 60 -28.68 -13.94 7.18
C PRO A 60 -27.47 -13.62 6.27
N VAL A 61 -26.29 -13.45 6.88
CA VAL A 61 -25.04 -13.08 6.21
C VAL A 61 -24.01 -14.18 6.47
N SER A 62 -23.32 -14.63 5.41
CA SER A 62 -22.33 -15.71 5.52
C SER A 62 -21.02 -15.23 6.16
N ASP A 63 -20.29 -16.15 6.81
CA ASP A 63 -18.95 -15.89 7.36
C ASP A 63 -17.99 -15.34 6.28
N LEU A 64 -18.10 -15.87 5.06
CA LEU A 64 -17.30 -15.46 3.91
C LEU A 64 -17.54 -13.99 3.57
N THR A 65 -18.81 -13.58 3.45
CA THR A 65 -19.16 -12.20 3.14
C THR A 65 -18.69 -11.22 4.22
N THR A 66 -18.72 -11.62 5.50
CA THR A 66 -18.23 -10.78 6.61
C THR A 66 -16.71 -10.61 6.59
N VAL A 67 -15.94 -11.66 6.30
CA VAL A 67 -14.48 -11.54 6.24
C VAL A 67 -14.05 -10.80 4.98
N LEU A 68 -14.69 -11.07 3.83
CA LEU A 68 -14.41 -10.36 2.58
C LEU A 68 -14.75 -8.88 2.68
N SER A 69 -15.84 -8.49 3.33
CA SER A 69 -16.15 -7.06 3.52
C SER A 69 -15.05 -6.32 4.30
N LYS A 70 -14.45 -6.98 5.30
CA LYS A 70 -13.29 -6.44 6.04
C LYS A 70 -12.01 -6.42 5.20
N ALA A 71 -11.78 -7.44 4.36
CA ALA A 71 -10.64 -7.46 3.44
C ALA A 71 -10.72 -6.36 2.37
N THR A 72 -11.93 -6.00 1.93
CA THR A 72 -12.16 -4.93 0.96
C THR A 72 -11.78 -3.55 1.49
N ILE A 73 -11.80 -3.33 2.81
CA ILE A 73 -11.44 -2.03 3.40
C ILE A 73 -9.98 -1.62 3.07
N PRO A 74 -8.93 -2.37 3.46
CA PRO A 74 -7.55 -2.02 3.12
C PRO A 74 -7.22 -2.21 1.63
N LEU A 75 -7.95 -3.07 0.91
CA LEU A 75 -7.67 -3.39 -0.49
C LEU A 75 -8.32 -2.45 -1.50
N VAL A 76 -9.45 -1.81 -1.15
CA VAL A 76 -10.24 -0.98 -2.07
C VAL A 76 -10.62 0.34 -1.44
N VAL A 77 -11.32 0.33 -0.30
CA VAL A 77 -11.89 1.55 0.29
C VAL A 77 -10.80 2.51 0.73
N LEU A 78 -9.79 2.02 1.43
CA LEU A 78 -8.67 2.82 1.92
C LEU A 78 -7.84 3.40 0.75
N PRO A 79 -7.44 2.64 -0.29
CA PRO A 79 -6.85 3.19 -1.50
C PRO A 79 -7.68 4.29 -2.16
N VAL A 80 -9.01 4.12 -2.27
CA VAL A 80 -9.90 5.13 -2.88
C VAL A 80 -9.95 6.42 -2.05
N ILE A 81 -10.04 6.31 -0.72
CA ILE A 81 -10.01 7.47 0.18
C ILE A 81 -8.67 8.20 0.06
N ILE A 82 -7.56 7.46 0.06
CA ILE A 82 -6.21 8.03 -0.01
C ILE A 82 -5.96 8.68 -1.36
N PHE A 83 -6.46 8.08 -2.45
CA PHE A 83 -6.44 8.69 -3.78
C PHE A 83 -7.09 10.07 -3.78
N ALA A 84 -8.30 10.19 -3.23
CA ALA A 84 -9.02 11.45 -3.15
C ALA A 84 -8.28 12.49 -2.27
N ILE A 85 -7.75 12.06 -1.12
CA ILE A 85 -6.99 12.93 -0.21
C ILE A 85 -5.71 13.45 -0.89
N ILE A 86 -4.96 12.59 -1.57
CA ILE A 86 -3.72 12.99 -2.24
C ILE A 86 -4.01 13.95 -3.40
N ILE A 87 -5.04 13.68 -4.22
CA ILE A 87 -5.44 14.62 -5.29
C ILE A 87 -5.79 15.98 -4.71
N LEU A 88 -6.59 16.02 -3.65
CA LEU A 88 -6.96 17.25 -2.98
C LEU A 88 -5.72 17.98 -2.45
N LEU A 89 -4.81 17.27 -1.78
CA LEU A 89 -3.58 17.85 -1.25
C LEU A 89 -2.69 18.40 -2.37
N GLN A 90 -2.46 17.64 -3.45
CA GLN A 90 -1.67 18.09 -4.59
C GLN A 90 -2.30 19.32 -5.26
N PHE A 91 -3.63 19.37 -5.37
CA PHE A 91 -4.33 20.53 -5.88
C PHE A 91 -4.13 21.77 -4.98
N LEU A 92 -4.26 21.60 -3.66
CA LEU A 92 -4.01 22.68 -2.68
C LEU A 92 -2.56 23.16 -2.72
N MET A 93 -1.59 22.25 -2.84
CA MET A 93 -0.17 22.59 -2.98
C MET A 93 0.10 23.35 -4.28
N LEU A 94 -0.58 23.01 -5.37
CA LEU A 94 -0.47 23.72 -6.65
C LEU A 94 -1.02 25.14 -6.54
N LEU A 95 -2.19 25.31 -5.91
CA LEU A 95 -2.77 26.64 -5.65
C LEU A 95 -1.86 27.49 -4.76
N TRP A 96 -1.34 26.90 -3.68
CA TRP A 96 -0.42 27.58 -2.77
C TRP A 96 0.87 28.01 -3.47
N SER A 97 1.50 27.09 -4.21
CA SER A 97 2.71 27.38 -4.98
C SER A 97 2.46 28.51 -5.99
N SER A 98 1.29 28.52 -6.60
CA SER A 98 0.90 29.59 -7.53
C SER A 98 0.78 30.92 -6.82
N ALA A 99 0.08 30.97 -5.68
CA ALA A 99 -0.11 32.19 -4.90
C ALA A 99 1.23 32.82 -4.47
N VAL A 100 2.18 32.00 -4.03
CA VAL A 100 3.51 32.45 -3.62
C VAL A 100 4.35 32.95 -4.81
N LEU A 101 4.20 32.33 -6.00
CA LEU A 101 4.96 32.65 -7.20
C LEU A 101 4.29 33.69 -8.12
N LEU A 102 3.16 34.28 -7.70
CA LEU A 102 2.48 35.33 -8.46
C LEU A 102 3.38 36.56 -8.65
N SER A 103 4.10 36.97 -7.61
CA SER A 103 4.97 38.15 -7.63
C SER A 103 6.23 37.98 -8.48
N SER A 104 6.67 36.74 -8.70
CA SER A 104 7.86 36.41 -9.50
C SER A 104 7.56 36.13 -10.98
N GLY A 105 6.28 36.12 -11.38
CA GLY A 105 5.85 35.73 -12.74
C GLY A 105 6.05 34.25 -13.07
N LEU A 106 6.56 33.46 -12.13
CA LEU A 106 6.87 32.03 -12.32
C LEU A 106 5.65 31.13 -12.10
N ALA A 107 4.53 31.64 -11.59
CA ALA A 107 3.31 30.87 -11.35
C ALA A 107 2.84 30.10 -12.60
N ALA A 108 2.86 30.72 -13.78
CA ALA A 108 2.47 30.08 -15.04
C ALA A 108 3.38 28.89 -15.42
N THR A 109 4.64 28.90 -14.98
CA THR A 109 5.59 27.81 -15.25
C THR A 109 5.29 26.56 -14.40
N THR A 110 4.70 26.72 -13.21
CA THR A 110 4.30 25.59 -12.35
C THR A 110 3.11 24.83 -12.94
N TRP A 111 2.08 25.54 -13.39
CA TRP A 111 0.89 24.94 -14.01
C TRP A 111 1.18 24.22 -15.32
N THR A 112 2.10 24.77 -16.13
CA THR A 112 2.48 24.15 -17.42
C THR A 112 3.38 22.94 -17.24
N ARG A 113 4.09 22.82 -16.10
CA ARG A 113 5.03 21.73 -15.84
C ARG A 113 4.45 20.63 -14.96
N PHE A 114 3.51 20.94 -14.07
CA PHE A 114 2.86 19.97 -13.20
C PHE A 114 1.50 19.55 -13.78
N ASN A 115 1.48 18.41 -14.48
CA ASN A 115 0.26 17.87 -15.05
C ASN A 115 -0.49 17.01 -14.01
N LEU A 116 -1.46 17.62 -13.31
CA LEU A 116 -2.30 16.96 -12.31
C LEU A 116 -2.99 15.69 -12.84
N PHE A 117 -3.42 15.68 -14.10
CA PHE A 117 -4.08 14.52 -14.70
C PHE A 117 -3.11 13.35 -14.89
N GLN A 118 -1.89 13.65 -15.35
CA GLN A 118 -0.85 12.63 -15.47
C GLN A 118 -0.48 12.06 -14.08
N GLN A 119 -0.33 12.94 -13.09
CA GLN A 119 0.02 12.57 -11.72
C GLN A 119 -1.07 11.74 -11.05
N SER A 120 -2.34 12.05 -11.30
CA SER A 120 -3.45 11.25 -10.77
C SER A 120 -3.49 9.84 -11.40
N LEU A 121 -3.18 9.69 -12.69
CA LEU A 121 -3.08 8.37 -13.31
C LEU A 121 -1.92 7.53 -12.73
N ILE A 122 -0.77 8.16 -12.51
CA ILE A 122 0.38 7.51 -11.87
C ILE A 122 0.01 7.07 -10.46
N LEU A 123 -0.59 7.96 -9.66
CA LEU A 123 -1.04 7.67 -8.31
C LEU A 123 -2.06 6.51 -8.27
N LEU A 124 -3.04 6.52 -9.16
CA LEU A 124 -4.06 5.47 -9.24
C LEU A 124 -3.41 4.11 -9.49
N TYR A 125 -2.48 4.05 -10.45
CA TYR A 125 -1.71 2.84 -10.72
C TYR A 125 -0.89 2.40 -9.50
N SER A 126 -0.18 3.34 -8.85
CA SER A 126 0.61 3.07 -7.64
C SER A 126 -0.24 2.46 -6.53
N LEU A 127 -1.44 2.99 -6.30
CA LEU A 127 -2.35 2.50 -5.25
C LEU A 127 -2.89 1.10 -5.56
N ILE A 128 -3.22 0.80 -6.81
CA ILE A 128 -3.68 -0.54 -7.23
C ILE A 128 -2.55 -1.55 -7.04
N VAL A 129 -1.36 -1.22 -7.52
CA VAL A 129 -0.16 -2.05 -7.35
C VAL A 129 0.09 -2.33 -5.88
N ILE A 130 0.16 -1.28 -5.05
CA ILE A 130 0.55 -1.44 -3.65
C ILE A 130 -0.52 -2.21 -2.87
N ALA A 131 -1.80 -2.02 -3.17
CA ALA A 131 -2.89 -2.77 -2.55
C ALA A 131 -2.80 -4.27 -2.87
N LEU A 132 -2.57 -4.63 -4.13
CA LEU A 132 -2.41 -6.03 -4.54
C LEU A 132 -1.13 -6.67 -3.98
N TRP A 133 -0.03 -5.92 -3.96
CA TRP A 133 1.26 -6.42 -3.45
C TRP A 133 1.22 -6.73 -1.96
N HIS A 134 0.54 -5.89 -1.17
CA HIS A 134 0.43 -6.02 0.30
C HIS A 134 -0.78 -6.84 0.75
N ALA A 135 -1.60 -7.34 -0.17
CA ALA A 135 -2.72 -8.25 0.14
C ALA A 135 -2.36 -9.42 1.08
N PRO A 136 -1.19 -10.09 0.98
CA PRO A 136 -0.81 -11.15 1.92
C PRO A 136 -0.67 -10.65 3.35
N ILE A 137 -0.19 -9.42 3.53
CA ILE A 137 0.01 -8.80 4.85
C ILE A 137 -1.35 -8.50 5.49
N TYR A 138 -2.29 -7.95 4.72
CA TYR A 138 -3.66 -7.72 5.19
C TYR A 138 -4.38 -9.04 5.50
N GLY A 139 -4.20 -10.07 4.67
CA GLY A 139 -4.72 -11.42 4.91
C GLY A 139 -4.16 -12.03 6.20
N TRP A 140 -2.85 -11.94 6.42
CA TRP A 140 -2.19 -12.39 7.65
C TRP A 140 -2.73 -11.65 8.87
N ALA A 141 -2.85 -10.32 8.80
CA ALA A 141 -3.38 -9.51 9.88
C ALA A 141 -4.84 -9.88 10.22
N LEU A 142 -5.68 -10.12 9.22
CA LEU A 142 -7.06 -10.60 9.43
C LEU A 142 -7.09 -11.99 10.06
N LEU A 143 -6.22 -12.91 9.61
CA LEU A 143 -6.11 -14.24 10.18
C LEU A 143 -5.76 -14.18 11.68
N ILE A 144 -4.76 -13.38 12.03
CA ILE A 144 -4.35 -13.18 13.43
C ILE A 144 -5.44 -12.47 14.23
N SER A 145 -6.14 -11.50 13.63
CA SER A 145 -7.28 -10.81 14.23
C SER A 145 -8.40 -11.76 14.63
N GLY A 146 -8.67 -12.80 13.82
CA GLY A 146 -9.63 -13.86 14.12
C GLY A 146 -9.11 -14.94 15.09
N TRP A 147 -7.80 -15.01 15.31
CA TRP A 147 -7.20 -16.03 16.16
C TRP A 147 -6.87 -15.56 17.58
N ALA A 148 -6.27 -14.38 17.72
CA ALA A 148 -5.71 -13.90 18.98
C ALA A 148 -6.78 -13.53 20.02
N ARG A 149 -6.59 -13.97 21.27
CA ARG A 149 -7.50 -13.63 22.40
C ARG A 149 -7.15 -12.32 23.09
N ARG A 150 -5.85 -11.98 23.14
CA ARG A 150 -5.29 -10.74 23.69
C ARG A 150 -4.02 -10.40 22.92
N ALA A 151 -3.63 -9.13 22.93
CA ALA A 151 -2.39 -8.64 22.32
C ALA A 151 -2.21 -9.07 20.85
N THR A 152 -3.20 -8.79 20.01
CA THR A 152 -3.24 -9.19 18.58
C THR A 152 -2.00 -8.76 17.80
N PHE A 153 -1.44 -7.59 18.11
CA PHE A 153 -0.19 -7.11 17.51
C PHE A 153 1.01 -8.02 17.83
N LEU A 154 1.17 -8.46 19.08
CA LEU A 154 2.25 -9.38 19.47
C LEU A 154 2.15 -10.69 18.69
N TRP A 155 0.94 -11.25 18.57
CA TRP A 155 0.71 -12.46 17.80
C TRP A 155 0.86 -12.28 16.28
N ALA A 156 0.82 -11.05 15.77
CA ALA A 156 1.07 -10.78 14.36
C ALA A 156 2.56 -10.77 14.04
N VAL A 157 3.39 -10.31 15.00
CA VAL A 157 4.84 -10.13 14.81
C VAL A 157 5.63 -11.34 15.30
N LEU A 158 5.28 -11.89 16.46
CA LEU A 158 6.05 -12.91 17.15
C LEU A 158 6.20 -14.22 16.37
N PRO A 159 5.17 -14.76 15.69
CA PRO A 159 5.35 -15.93 14.83
C PRO A 159 6.30 -15.69 13.66
N LEU A 160 6.25 -14.51 13.03
CA LEU A 160 7.12 -14.17 11.92
C LEU A 160 8.59 -14.05 12.39
N LEU A 161 8.81 -13.41 13.53
CA LEU A 161 10.15 -13.32 14.12
C LEU A 161 10.66 -14.68 14.59
N ALA A 162 9.81 -15.50 15.22
CA ALA A 162 10.18 -16.84 15.68
C ALA A 162 10.66 -17.71 14.52
N ILE A 163 9.96 -17.70 13.38
CA ILE A 163 10.38 -18.44 12.19
C ILE A 163 11.74 -17.95 11.69
N GLY A 164 11.94 -16.63 11.58
CA GLY A 164 13.21 -16.08 11.11
C GLY A 164 14.40 -16.37 12.04
N VAL A 165 14.17 -16.32 13.36
CA VAL A 165 15.17 -16.65 14.37
C VAL A 165 15.50 -18.14 14.34
N LEU A 166 14.49 -19.01 14.27
CA LEU A 166 14.68 -20.46 14.16
C LEU A 166 15.43 -20.84 12.89
N GLU A 167 15.11 -20.21 11.75
CA GLU A 167 15.85 -20.40 10.50
C GLU A 167 17.33 -20.03 10.69
N LYS A 168 17.61 -18.87 11.29
CA LYS A 168 18.97 -18.41 11.53
C LYS A 168 19.74 -19.32 12.48
N PHE A 169 19.10 -19.86 13.51
CA PHE A 169 19.77 -20.80 14.43
C PHE A 169 19.97 -22.19 13.83
N ALA A 170 19.00 -22.70 13.06
CA ALA A 170 19.04 -24.06 12.53
C ALA A 170 19.86 -24.20 11.24
N PHE A 171 19.85 -23.18 10.39
CA PHE A 171 20.41 -23.24 9.03
C PHE A 171 21.44 -22.13 8.74
N ASP A 172 21.68 -21.21 9.69
CA ASP A 172 22.51 -20.01 9.53
C ASP A 172 22.04 -19.06 8.39
N THR A 173 20.84 -19.28 7.85
CA THR A 173 20.26 -18.50 6.76
C THR A 173 19.25 -17.44 7.24
N SER A 174 18.94 -16.48 6.39
CA SER A 174 17.95 -15.41 6.66
C SER A 174 16.97 -15.23 5.50
N HIS A 175 16.62 -16.32 4.81
CA HIS A 175 15.76 -16.29 3.63
C HIS A 175 14.33 -15.85 3.97
N PHE A 176 13.79 -16.27 5.11
CA PHE A 176 12.44 -15.87 5.52
C PHE A 176 12.35 -14.37 5.84
N LEU A 177 13.30 -13.86 6.62
CA LEU A 177 13.35 -12.44 6.98
C LEU A 177 13.60 -11.55 5.75
N SER A 178 14.48 -11.98 4.84
CA SER A 178 14.69 -11.26 3.57
C SER A 178 13.45 -11.32 2.67
N MET A 179 12.77 -12.47 2.59
CA MET A 179 11.51 -12.59 1.85
C MET A 179 10.41 -11.68 2.42
N LEU A 180 10.30 -11.56 3.75
CA LEU A 180 9.35 -10.65 4.40
C LEU A 180 9.72 -9.18 4.15
N LYS A 181 11.01 -8.83 4.28
CA LYS A 181 11.51 -7.49 3.98
C LYS A 181 11.19 -7.10 2.53
N ASN A 182 11.51 -7.97 1.58
CA ASN A 182 11.25 -7.75 0.16
C ASN A 182 9.75 -7.61 -0.10
N ARG A 183 8.91 -8.36 0.62
CA ARG A 183 7.45 -8.21 0.51
C ARG A 183 6.94 -6.86 1.00
N VAL A 184 7.55 -6.28 2.04
CA VAL A 184 7.15 -4.98 2.59
C VAL A 184 7.71 -3.81 1.77
N PHE A 185 8.94 -3.91 1.27
CA PHE A 185 9.65 -2.77 0.68
C PHE A 185 9.80 -2.81 -0.85
N ASP A 186 9.82 -3.98 -1.50
CA ASP A 186 10.14 -4.08 -2.94
C ASP A 186 8.93 -3.86 -3.86
N ALA A 187 7.79 -3.43 -3.31
CA ALA A 187 6.60 -3.10 -4.10
C ALA A 187 6.91 -2.04 -5.17
N GLY A 188 7.77 -1.07 -4.82
CA GLY A 188 8.20 -0.02 -5.73
C GLY A 188 9.12 -0.52 -6.85
N ASP A 189 10.16 -1.27 -6.50
CA ASP A 189 11.21 -1.72 -7.43
C ASP A 189 10.70 -2.66 -8.52
N THR A 190 9.60 -3.38 -8.25
CA THR A 190 8.97 -4.30 -9.20
C THR A 190 7.93 -3.61 -10.09
N ALA A 191 7.25 -2.58 -9.60
CA ALA A 191 6.17 -1.90 -10.30
C ALA A 191 6.58 -0.65 -11.08
N PHE A 192 7.69 -0.02 -10.67
CA PHE A 192 8.30 1.13 -11.32
C PHE A 192 9.70 0.78 -11.82
N ALA A 193 10.03 1.24 -13.02
CA ALA A 193 11.41 1.22 -13.49
C ALA A 193 12.22 2.33 -12.78
N PHE A 194 12.53 2.15 -11.49
CA PHE A 194 13.39 3.06 -10.76
C PHE A 194 14.76 3.12 -11.44
N ARG A 195 15.10 4.29 -11.99
CA ARG A 195 16.44 4.56 -12.53
C ARG A 195 17.26 5.17 -11.39
N PRO A 196 18.32 4.49 -10.89
CA PRO A 196 19.08 4.95 -9.72
C PRO A 196 19.76 6.32 -9.88
N HIS A 197 19.75 6.92 -11.07
CA HIS A 197 20.35 8.23 -11.35
C HIS A 197 19.34 9.40 -11.48
N HIS A 198 18.03 9.22 -11.26
CA HIS A 198 17.01 10.27 -11.47
C HIS A 198 16.08 10.54 -10.27
N GLY A 199 16.52 10.19 -9.04
CA GLY A 199 15.77 10.48 -7.82
C GLY A 199 14.48 9.65 -7.68
N LEU A 200 13.80 9.80 -6.54
CA LEU A 200 12.57 9.08 -6.18
C LEU A 200 11.32 9.55 -6.96
N ALA A 201 11.50 10.38 -8.00
CA ALA A 201 10.43 11.07 -8.69
C ALA A 201 9.82 10.20 -9.81
N ILE A 202 8.52 9.93 -9.71
CA ILE A 202 7.78 9.17 -10.74
C ILE A 202 7.13 10.17 -11.69
N ASP A 203 7.96 10.77 -12.55
CA ASP A 203 7.55 11.92 -13.36
C ASP A 203 6.88 11.53 -14.69
N SER A 204 6.80 10.24 -15.02
CA SER A 204 6.40 9.80 -16.36
C SER A 204 5.57 8.52 -16.38
N LEU A 205 4.48 8.55 -17.16
CA LEU A 205 3.70 7.35 -17.52
C LEU A 205 4.55 6.27 -18.19
N ALA A 206 5.66 6.63 -18.83
CA ALA A 206 6.58 5.67 -19.45
C ALA A 206 7.34 4.81 -18.43
N GLN A 207 7.37 5.21 -17.16
CA GLN A 207 7.98 4.43 -16.07
C GLN A 207 7.01 3.38 -15.51
N LEU A 208 5.71 3.45 -15.85
CA LEU A 208 4.73 2.45 -15.45
C LEU A 208 4.97 1.17 -16.24
N THR A 209 5.25 0.07 -15.54
CA THR A 209 5.50 -1.24 -16.16
C THR A 209 4.41 -2.26 -15.79
N PRO A 210 3.14 -2.08 -16.22
CA PRO A 210 2.05 -2.97 -15.83
C PRO A 210 2.29 -4.42 -16.29
N ARG A 211 2.89 -4.60 -17.48
CA ARG A 211 3.22 -5.94 -18.00
C ARG A 211 4.24 -6.67 -17.13
N ARG A 212 5.28 -5.95 -16.69
CA ARG A 212 6.32 -6.52 -15.81
C ARG A 212 5.74 -6.90 -14.45
N TYR A 213 4.90 -6.03 -13.90
CA TYR A 213 4.24 -6.27 -12.63
C TYR A 213 3.38 -7.54 -12.65
N VAL A 214 2.49 -7.67 -13.65
CA VAL A 214 1.62 -8.84 -13.79
C VAL A 214 2.41 -10.11 -14.16
N ALA A 215 3.52 -9.99 -14.89
CA ALA A 215 4.40 -11.12 -15.19
C ALA A 215 5.24 -11.60 -14.00
N THR A 216 5.26 -10.86 -12.89
CA THR A 216 6.09 -11.20 -11.72
C THR A 216 5.45 -12.35 -10.93
N PRO A 217 6.12 -13.52 -10.80
CA PRO A 217 5.56 -14.66 -10.06
C PRO A 217 5.27 -14.31 -8.58
N GLY A 218 6.09 -13.43 -8.00
CA GLY A 218 5.93 -12.96 -6.63
C GLY A 218 4.58 -12.30 -6.34
N LEU A 219 3.95 -11.65 -7.32
CA LEU A 219 2.61 -11.09 -7.17
C LEU A 219 1.58 -12.20 -6.97
N TRP A 220 1.54 -13.17 -7.88
CA TRP A 220 0.58 -14.27 -7.88
C TRP A 220 0.74 -15.18 -6.67
N ILE A 221 1.97 -15.52 -6.30
CA ILE A 221 2.26 -16.27 -5.08
C ILE A 221 1.71 -15.51 -3.86
N GLY A 222 1.91 -14.19 -3.81
CA GLY A 222 1.33 -13.35 -2.77
C GLY A 222 -0.20 -13.45 -2.74
N LEU A 223 -0.88 -13.27 -3.86
CA LEU A 223 -2.34 -13.33 -3.92
C LEU A 223 -2.90 -14.69 -3.50
N VAL A 224 -2.24 -15.80 -3.88
CA VAL A 224 -2.61 -17.14 -3.42
C VAL A 224 -2.46 -17.27 -1.91
N VAL A 225 -1.36 -16.77 -1.33
CA VAL A 225 -1.13 -16.76 0.12
C VAL A 225 -2.18 -15.89 0.83
N ALA A 226 -2.51 -14.72 0.27
CA ALA A 226 -3.55 -13.84 0.80
C ALA A 226 -4.91 -14.54 0.82
N ALA A 227 -5.28 -15.21 -0.27
CA ALA A 227 -6.51 -15.99 -0.37
C ALA A 227 -6.55 -17.13 0.66
N ALA A 228 -5.43 -17.83 0.86
CA ALA A 228 -5.31 -18.86 1.88
C ALA A 228 -5.52 -18.30 3.30
N PHE A 229 -4.92 -17.15 3.64
CA PHE A 229 -5.12 -16.51 4.94
C PHE A 229 -6.57 -16.06 5.15
N VAL A 230 -7.21 -15.49 4.13
CA VAL A 230 -8.63 -15.12 4.20
C VAL A 230 -9.50 -16.35 4.37
N ALA A 231 -9.26 -17.44 3.63
CA ALA A 231 -10.00 -18.69 3.76
C ALA A 231 -9.84 -19.29 5.18
N LEU A 232 -8.63 -19.27 5.72
CA LEU A 232 -8.38 -19.70 7.10
C LEU A 232 -9.08 -18.80 8.12
N ALA A 233 -9.16 -17.49 7.89
CA ALA A 233 -9.90 -16.56 8.76
C ALA A 233 -11.42 -16.85 8.74
N VAL A 234 -11.97 -17.15 7.55
CA VAL A 234 -13.37 -17.60 7.40
C VAL A 234 -13.61 -18.91 8.15
N TRP A 235 -12.72 -19.88 7.98
CA TRP A 235 -12.78 -21.15 8.70
C TRP A 235 -12.75 -20.93 10.22
N GLN A 236 -11.82 -20.13 10.73
CA GLN A 236 -11.75 -19.82 12.17
C GLN A 236 -13.04 -19.19 12.70
N ARG A 237 -13.69 -18.30 11.92
CA ARG A 237 -14.95 -17.65 12.31
C ARG A 237 -16.11 -18.65 12.42
N ARG A 238 -16.15 -19.63 11.51
CA ARG A 238 -17.17 -20.68 11.50
C ARG A 238 -17.14 -21.53 12.77
N TYR A 239 -15.96 -21.96 13.18
CA TYR A 239 -15.79 -22.92 14.30
C TYR A 239 -15.61 -22.27 15.68
N ARG A 240 -15.36 -20.96 15.76
CA ARG A 240 -15.17 -20.27 17.05
C ARG A 240 -16.44 -19.52 17.49
N GLY A 241 -16.83 -19.72 18.74
CA GLY A 241 -17.86 -18.96 19.43
C GLY A 241 -17.30 -17.69 20.12
N PRO A 242 -18.16 -16.86 20.72
CA PRO A 242 -17.73 -15.78 21.60
C PRO A 242 -16.97 -16.36 22.81
N ILE A 243 -16.05 -15.56 23.35
CA ILE A 243 -15.35 -15.85 24.61
C ILE A 243 -16.21 -15.53 25.84
#